data_AF-G2IJT9-F1
#
_entry.id   AF-G2IJT9-F1
#
_cell.length_a   1.000
_cell.length_b   1.000
_cell.length_c   1.000
_cell.angle_alpha   90.00
_cell.angle_beta   90.00
_cell.angle_gamma   90.00
#
_symmetry.space_group_name_H-M   'P 1'
#
loop_
_entity.id
_entity.type
_entity.pdbx_description
1 polymer ?
#
loop_
_entity_poly.entity_id
_entity_poly.type
_entity_poly.pdbx_seq_one_letter_code
_entity_poly.pdbx_strand_id
1 'polypeptide(L)'
;MQEHELVISPGHHLLQQDFETFLKAAGDTGVHARPDRVDVRFRDATQGPVLAGITPTEPATVRFAIRAAIGQLLDFHQRAKGNPAKLIVIDDQPCKEDMELALVSGFGIAWRSGKSVDCRWPKGR
;
A
#
# COMPACT_ATOMS: atom_id res chain seq x y z
N MET A 1 -21.07 22.75 7.75
CA MET A 1 -20.03 22.06 6.97
C MET A 1 -19.13 21.41 8.00
N GLN A 2 -19.38 20.14 8.34
CA GLN A 2 -18.56 19.41 9.30
C GLN A 2 -17.33 18.90 8.56
N GLU A 3 -16.16 19.37 9.00
CA GLU A 3 -14.89 18.77 8.64
C GLU A 3 -14.90 17.34 9.17
N HIS A 4 -14.90 16.36 8.26
CA HIS A 4 -14.64 14.97 8.63
C HIS A 4 -13.17 14.90 9.05
N GLU A 5 -12.89 15.07 10.35
CA GLU A 5 -11.62 14.64 10.93
C GLU A 5 -11.49 13.15 10.66
N LEU A 6 -10.59 12.83 9.74
CA LEU A 6 -10.19 11.47 9.44
C LEU A 6 -9.49 10.95 10.70
N VAL A 7 -10.22 10.22 11.54
CA VAL A 7 -9.65 9.53 12.69
C VAL A 7 -8.67 8.51 12.13
N ILE A 8 -7.38 8.87 12.09
CA ILE A 8 -6.30 7.94 11.81
C ILE A 8 -6.37 6.90 12.93
N SER A 9 -6.92 5.73 12.61
CA SER A 9 -7.04 4.67 13.59
C SER A 9 -5.63 4.27 14.05
N PRO A 10 -5.45 3.85 15.32
CA PRO A 10 -4.15 3.39 15.82
C PRO A 10 -3.51 2.33 14.92
N GLY A 11 -4.32 1.45 14.32
CA GLY A 11 -3.86 0.40 13.39
C GLY A 11 -3.21 0.96 12.13
N HIS A 12 -3.76 2.04 11.54
CA HIS A 12 -3.18 2.66 10.35
C HIS A 12 -1.79 3.22 10.64
N HIS A 13 -1.65 3.95 11.75
CA HIS A 13 -0.36 4.52 12.13
C HIS A 13 0.71 3.44 12.37
N LEU A 14 0.35 2.36 13.08
CA LEU A 14 1.26 1.26 13.36
C LEU A 14 1.68 0.51 12.09
N LEU A 15 0.73 0.18 11.21
CA LEU A 15 1.02 -0.48 9.94
C LEU A 15 1.92 0.40 9.05
N GLN A 16 1.65 1.70 8.99
CA GLN A 16 2.50 2.62 8.25
C GLN A 16 3.92 2.68 8.82
N GLN A 17 4.06 2.78 10.14
CA GLN A 17 5.37 2.85 10.78
C GLN A 17 6.22 1.58 10.51
N ASP A 18 5.60 0.40 10.59
CA ASP A 18 6.26 -0.86 10.28
C ASP A 18 6.68 -0.92 8.81
N PHE A 19 5.79 -0.48 7.91
CA PHE A 19 6.08 -0.44 6.49
C PHE A 19 7.21 0.54 6.14
N GLU A 20 7.21 1.75 6.71
CA GLU A 20 8.31 2.71 6.52
C GLU A 20 9.64 2.18 7.06
N THR A 21 9.62 1.40 8.14
CA THR A 21 10.80 0.72 8.68
C THR A 21 11.32 -0.34 7.71
N PHE A 22 10.41 -1.13 7.12
CA PHE A 22 10.75 -2.09 6.06
C PHE A 22 11.39 -1.41 4.85
N LEU A 23 10.80 -0.31 4.34
CA LEU A 23 11.34 0.44 3.20
C LEU A 23 12.77 0.95 3.47
N LYS A 24 13.02 1.49 4.67
CA LYS A 24 14.36 1.95 5.08
C LYS A 24 15.36 0.80 5.10
N ALA A 25 14.98 -0.37 5.62
CA ALA A 25 15.83 -1.55 5.65
C ALA A 25 16.12 -2.11 4.24
N ALA A 26 15.16 -1.98 3.31
CA ALA A 26 15.32 -2.36 1.90
C ALA A 26 16.20 -1.38 1.10
N GLY A 27 16.51 -0.20 1.65
CA GLY A 27 17.28 0.84 0.98
C GLY A 27 16.45 1.75 0.07
N ASP A 28 15.12 1.72 0.19
CA ASP A 28 14.22 2.56 -0.58
C ASP A 28 14.36 4.04 -0.18
N THR A 29 14.22 4.92 -1.16
CA THR A 29 14.49 6.36 -0.99
C THR A 29 13.26 7.22 -1.23
N GLY A 30 13.28 8.47 -0.78
CA GLY A 30 12.20 9.43 -1.02
C GLY A 30 10.87 9.04 -0.35
N VAL A 31 10.92 8.39 0.81
CA VAL A 31 9.75 8.02 1.60
C VAL A 31 9.08 9.29 2.13
N HIS A 32 7.85 9.54 1.67
CA HIS A 32 7.06 10.71 2.04
C HIS A 32 5.62 10.31 2.37
N ALA A 33 5.19 10.55 3.61
CA ALA A 33 3.80 10.45 4.01
C ALA A 33 3.01 11.68 3.52
N ARG A 34 1.89 11.48 2.83
CA ARG A 34 1.02 12.56 2.33
C ARG A 34 -0.46 12.17 2.36
N PRO A 35 -1.11 12.19 3.53
CA PRO A 35 -2.50 11.74 3.67
C PRO A 35 -3.50 12.51 2.79
N ASP A 36 -3.15 13.72 2.31
CA ASP A 36 -3.94 14.50 1.36
C ASP A 36 -3.94 13.92 -0.08
N ARG A 37 -3.05 12.95 -0.38
CA ARG A 37 -2.80 12.47 -1.74
C ARG A 37 -2.46 10.99 -1.92
N VAL A 38 -1.97 10.30 -0.90
CA VAL A 38 -1.74 8.84 -0.79
C VAL A 38 -0.90 8.62 0.47
N ASP A 39 -1.14 7.54 1.20
CA ASP A 39 -0.55 7.33 2.52
C ASP A 39 0.98 7.41 2.48
N VAL A 40 1.63 6.67 1.55
CA VAL A 40 3.08 6.71 1.38
C VAL A 40 3.48 6.80 -0.11
N ARG A 41 4.50 7.60 -0.40
CA ARG A 41 5.24 7.57 -1.68
C ARG A 41 6.69 7.25 -1.42
N PHE A 42 7.30 6.46 -2.29
CA PHE A 42 8.73 6.15 -2.22
C PHE A 42 9.27 5.78 -3.59
N ARG A 43 10.56 5.51 -3.67
CA ARG A 43 11.24 5.00 -4.86
C ARG A 43 11.86 3.65 -4.53
N ASP A 44 11.30 2.62 -5.16
CA ASP A 44 11.82 1.25 -5.16
C ASP A 44 12.96 1.11 -6.17
N ALA A 45 14.01 0.37 -5.83
CA ALA A 45 15.17 0.18 -6.69
C ALA A 45 14.82 -0.49 -8.03
N THR A 46 13.81 -1.36 -8.05
CA THR A 46 13.36 -2.12 -9.22
C THR A 46 12.15 -1.47 -9.89
N GLN A 47 11.14 -1.07 -9.11
CA GLN A 47 9.87 -0.54 -9.62
C GLN A 47 9.90 0.96 -9.93
N GLY A 48 10.94 1.67 -9.48
CA GLY A 48 11.00 3.13 -9.58
C GLY A 48 10.00 3.82 -8.65
N PRO A 49 9.36 4.93 -9.06
CA PRO A 49 8.40 5.64 -8.20
C PRO A 49 7.19 4.77 -7.84
N VAL A 50 6.80 4.74 -6.57
CA VAL A 50 5.69 3.94 -6.02
C VAL A 50 4.70 4.83 -5.26
N LEU A 51 3.41 4.56 -5.43
CA LEU A 51 2.30 5.01 -4.59
C LEU A 51 1.82 3.83 -3.75
N ALA A 52 1.84 3.95 -2.43
CA ALA A 52 1.42 2.89 -1.52
C ALA A 52 0.20 3.32 -0.68
N GLY A 53 -0.87 2.53 -0.77
CA GLY A 53 -2.07 2.68 0.06
C GLY A 53 -2.00 1.74 1.25
N ILE A 54 -2.29 2.26 2.44
CA ILE A 54 -2.17 1.54 3.71
C ILE A 54 -3.57 1.31 4.23
N THR A 55 -3.94 0.05 4.40
CA THR A 55 -5.28 -0.32 4.82
C THR A 55 -5.18 -1.39 5.90
N PRO A 56 -5.41 -1.02 7.17
CA PRO A 56 -5.50 -2.01 8.23
C PRO A 56 -6.59 -3.03 7.94
N THR A 57 -6.34 -4.29 8.25
CA THR A 57 -7.28 -5.37 7.96
C THR A 57 -7.51 -6.27 9.17
N GLU A 58 -8.56 -7.07 9.05
CA GLU A 58 -8.72 -8.33 9.76
C GLU A 58 -8.86 -9.43 8.69
N PRO A 59 -8.66 -10.72 9.01
CA PRO A 59 -8.72 -11.79 8.02
C PRO A 59 -10.02 -11.82 7.19
N ALA A 60 -11.15 -11.44 7.78
CA ALA A 60 -12.44 -11.39 7.10
C ALA A 60 -12.60 -10.22 6.12
N THR A 61 -11.76 -9.18 6.21
CA THR A 61 -11.91 -7.92 5.46
C THR A 61 -10.86 -7.71 4.38
N VAL A 62 -9.83 -8.57 4.31
CA VAL A 62 -8.71 -8.46 3.36
C VAL A 62 -9.16 -8.21 1.92
N ARG A 63 -10.05 -9.05 1.38
CA ARG A 63 -10.55 -8.89 0.01
C ARG A 63 -11.22 -7.54 -0.24
N PHE A 64 -12.00 -7.07 0.74
CA PHE A 64 -12.68 -5.79 0.63
C PHE A 64 -11.68 -4.63 0.68
N ALA A 65 -10.71 -4.69 1.60
CA ALA A 65 -9.63 -3.72 1.71
C ALA A 65 -8.81 -3.61 0.43
N ILE A 66 -8.44 -4.74 -0.19
CA ILE A 66 -7.73 -4.74 -1.48
C ILE A 66 -8.55 -4.03 -2.56
N ARG A 67 -9.85 -4.29 -2.67
CA ARG A 67 -10.72 -3.62 -3.66
C ARG A 67 -10.84 -2.12 -3.43
N ALA A 68 -10.98 -1.71 -2.17
CA ALA A 68 -11.04 -0.31 -1.81
C ALA A 68 -9.72 0.41 -2.15
N ALA A 69 -8.59 -0.20 -1.80
CA ALA A 69 -7.27 0.34 -2.07
C ALA A 69 -6.98 0.45 -3.58
N ILE A 70 -7.42 -0.52 -4.40
CA ILE A 70 -7.33 -0.42 -5.86
C ILE A 70 -8.01 0.85 -6.36
N GLY A 71 -9.27 1.09 -5.95
CA GLY A 71 -10.01 2.29 -6.37
C GLY A 71 -9.29 3.58 -5.98
N GLN A 72 -8.93 3.71 -4.71
CA GLN A 72 -8.23 4.89 -4.20
C GLN A 72 -6.89 5.14 -4.91
N LEU A 73 -6.08 4.10 -5.11
CA LEU A 73 -4.80 4.22 -5.78
C LEU A 73 -4.94 4.56 -7.27
N LEU A 74 -5.99 4.10 -7.95
CA LEU A 74 -6.28 4.53 -9.32
C LEU A 74 -6.59 6.02 -9.38
N ASP A 75 -7.39 6.55 -8.44
CA ASP A 75 -7.70 7.97 -8.37
C ASP A 75 -6.45 8.82 -8.14
N PHE A 76 -5.53 8.36 -7.28
CA PHE A 76 -4.25 9.03 -7.07
C PHE A 76 -3.32 8.93 -8.27
N HIS A 77 -3.30 7.77 -8.93
CA HIS A 77 -2.48 7.52 -10.11
C HIS A 77 -2.87 8.42 -11.28
N GLN A 78 -4.17 8.64 -11.52
CA GLN A 78 -4.65 9.56 -12.56
C GLN A 78 -4.14 11.00 -12.39
N ARG A 79 -3.88 11.42 -11.14
CA ARG A 79 -3.36 12.75 -10.80
C ARG A 79 -1.83 12.79 -10.67
N ALA A 80 -1.16 11.64 -10.74
CA ALA A 80 0.28 11.54 -10.59
C ALA A 80 1.00 11.90 -11.91
N LYS A 81 2.19 12.49 -11.80
CA LYS A 81 3.07 12.66 -12.95
C LYS A 81 3.76 11.33 -13.25
N GLY A 82 3.82 10.93 -14.52
CA GLY A 82 4.44 9.68 -14.97
C GLY A 82 3.55 8.46 -14.73
N ASN A 83 4.16 7.29 -14.60
CA ASN A 83 3.45 6.01 -14.42
C ASN A 83 3.97 5.26 -13.17
N PRO A 84 3.77 5.79 -11.95
CA PRO A 84 4.28 5.15 -10.75
C PRO A 84 3.65 3.77 -10.51
N ALA A 85 4.42 2.88 -9.88
CA ALA A 85 3.90 1.65 -9.29
C ALA A 85 2.80 1.95 -8.29
N LYS A 86 1.91 0.97 -8.11
CA LYS A 86 0.86 1.02 -7.10
C LYS A 86 1.04 -0.20 -6.21
N LEU A 87 1.07 0.02 -4.91
CA LEU A 87 1.29 -0.99 -3.89
C LEU A 87 0.17 -0.90 -2.86
N ILE A 88 -0.40 -2.04 -2.50
CA ILE A 88 -1.40 -2.15 -1.43
C ILE A 88 -0.69 -2.75 -0.22
N VAL A 89 -0.79 -2.11 0.94
CA VAL A 89 -0.18 -2.56 2.19
C VAL A 89 -1.30 -2.88 3.18
N ILE A 90 -1.36 -4.12 3.66
CA ILE A 90 -2.38 -4.62 4.60
C ILE A 90 -1.74 -5.26 5.83
N ASP A 91 -2.52 -5.47 6.89
CA ASP A 91 -2.03 -6.13 8.11
C ASP A 91 -1.92 -7.64 7.92
N ASP A 92 -2.98 -8.27 7.41
CA ASP A 92 -3.09 -9.73 7.39
C ASP A 92 -2.56 -10.33 6.11
N GLN A 93 -2.06 -11.56 6.23
CA GLN A 93 -1.63 -12.32 5.06
C GLN A 93 -2.83 -12.61 4.13
N PRO A 94 -2.79 -12.13 2.88
CA PRO A 94 -3.84 -12.42 1.90
C PRO A 94 -3.79 -13.90 1.49
N CYS A 95 -4.98 -14.50 1.26
CA CYS A 95 -5.05 -15.80 0.62
C CYS A 95 -4.61 -15.71 -0.86
N LYS A 96 -4.52 -16.86 -1.53
CA LYS A 96 -4.05 -16.93 -2.91
C LYS A 96 -4.91 -16.07 -3.85
N GLU A 97 -6.23 -16.19 -3.74
CA GLU A 97 -7.19 -15.48 -4.60
C GLU A 97 -7.13 -13.96 -4.38
N ASP A 98 -6.89 -13.53 -3.14
CA ASP A 98 -6.78 -12.12 -2.78
C ASP A 98 -5.46 -11.52 -3.28
N MET A 99 -4.36 -12.27 -3.21
CA MET A 99 -3.10 -11.87 -3.86
C MET A 99 -3.26 -11.77 -5.38
N GLU A 100 -3.90 -12.76 -6.01
CA GLU A 100 -4.13 -12.78 -7.45
C GLU A 100 -4.97 -11.58 -7.89
N LEU A 101 -5.98 -11.20 -7.10
CA LEU A 101 -6.77 -10.00 -7.35
C LEU A 101 -5.90 -8.73 -7.48
N ALA A 102 -4.95 -8.52 -6.56
CA ALA A 102 -4.04 -7.37 -6.63
C ALA A 102 -3.07 -7.48 -7.82
N LEU A 103 -2.41 -8.63 -7.95
CA LEU A 103 -1.32 -8.84 -8.92
C LEU A 103 -1.81 -8.80 -10.37
N VAL A 104 -2.92 -9.48 -10.69
CA VAL A 104 -3.51 -9.46 -12.04
C VAL A 104 -4.03 -8.06 -12.39
N SER A 105 -4.44 -7.28 -11.39
CA SER A 105 -4.84 -5.88 -11.56
C SER A 105 -3.64 -4.92 -11.75
N GLY A 106 -2.40 -5.43 -11.72
CA GLY A 106 -1.19 -4.63 -11.89
C GLY A 106 -0.74 -3.88 -10.63
N PHE A 107 -1.18 -4.32 -9.45
CA PHE A 107 -0.78 -3.77 -8.15
C PHE A 107 0.20 -4.72 -7.48
N GLY A 108 1.23 -4.17 -6.85
CA GLY A 108 1.94 -4.90 -5.81
C GLY A 108 1.05 -5.07 -4.58
N ILE A 109 1.37 -6.08 -3.77
CA ILE A 109 0.74 -6.29 -2.46
C ILE A 109 1.80 -6.62 -1.42
N ALA A 110 1.71 -5.95 -0.27
CA ALA A 110 2.55 -6.19 0.89
C ALA A 110 1.70 -6.43 2.13
N TRP A 111 2.18 -7.27 3.05
CA TRP A 111 1.46 -7.59 4.28
C TRP A 111 2.42 -7.82 5.45
N ARG A 112 1.95 -7.60 6.68
CA ARG A 112 2.74 -7.90 7.88
C ARG A 112 2.86 -9.42 8.03
N SER A 113 4.09 -9.88 8.24
CA SER A 113 4.45 -11.29 8.39
C SER A 113 5.37 -11.41 9.61
N GLY A 114 4.76 -11.57 10.79
CA GLY A 114 5.49 -11.54 12.07
C GLY A 114 6.15 -10.18 12.32
N LYS A 115 7.49 -10.15 12.31
CA LYS A 115 8.30 -8.93 12.50
C LYS A 115 8.80 -8.31 11.18
N SER A 116 8.41 -8.88 10.05
CA SER A 116 8.78 -8.42 8.71
C SER A 116 7.54 -8.02 7.93
N VAL A 117 7.77 -7.37 6.79
CA VAL A 117 6.76 -7.16 5.77
C VAL A 117 7.15 -8.03 4.57
N ASP A 118 6.23 -8.87 4.13
CA ASP A 118 6.36 -9.58 2.86
C ASP A 118 5.78 -8.71 1.75
N CYS A 119 6.37 -8.74 0.56
CA CYS A 119 5.93 -7.96 -0.59
C CYS A 119 6.00 -8.77 -1.87
N ARG A 120 5.01 -8.60 -2.74
CA ARG A 120 4.96 -9.21 -4.07
C ARG A 120 4.57 -8.18 -5.11
N TRP A 121 5.25 -8.24 -6.25
CA TRP A 121 4.99 -7.40 -7.42
C TRP A 121 4.42 -8.23 -8.57
N PRO A 122 3.61 -7.62 -9.46
CA PRO A 122 3.11 -8.29 -10.66
C PRO A 122 4.26 -8.65 -11.59
N LYS A 123 4.12 -9.77 -12.32
CA LYS A 123 5.12 -10.22 -13.30
C LYS A 123 5.07 -9.35 -14.57
N GLY A 124 6.23 -8.99 -15.12
CA GLY A 124 6.34 -8.39 -16.46
C GLY A 124 6.19 -6.87 -16.51
N ARG A 125 6.84 -6.15 -15.59
CA ARG A 125 6.85 -4.70 -15.57
C ARG A 125 8.14 -4.12 -16.15
#